data_AF-A0A8T4NDC0-F1
#
_entry.id   AF-A0A8T4NDC0-F1
#
_cell.length_a   1.000
_cell.length_b   1.000
_cell.length_c   1.000
_cell.angle_alpha   90.00
_cell.angle_beta   90.00
_cell.angle_gamma   90.00
#
_symmetry.space_group_name_H-M   'P 1'
#
loop_
_entity.id
_entity.type
_entity.pdbx_description
1 polymer ?
#
loop_
_entity_poly.entity_id
_entity_poly.type
_entity_poly.pdbx_seq_one_letter_code
_entity_poly.pdbx_strand_id
1 'polypeptide(L)'
;MRTIRADLHNHLRTSSRMDGLFNPAIDRAAERLGSGGIFGLVNFSDHRYEDFAGQRGYERENFGNAVYVPEKDILVVKGQEVPTAKGHLLVLGLEEDNHLKEGRPVLDSIKEAKDANGIIVADHPFGKEGLGHFFVDEYNSHRDYFGLLNGWEVFNGEAALWFPGLTPKNANNAAHDIYESYRLEVKGIAAVTSSDGHSLRELGTSYMPLETSDDYDNIKSSNEISSVLRNCLGSTKFSGFFGRKNDSKLGALAHLADLAVLSGLSKIGIKI
;
A
#
# COMPACT_ATOMS: atom_id res chain seq x y z
N MET A 1 -1.51 -23.93 -6.21
CA MET A 1 -2.31 -22.69 -6.03
C MET A 1 -2.82 -22.60 -4.60
N ARG A 2 -2.42 -21.55 -3.87
CA ARG A 2 -2.93 -21.23 -2.52
C ARG A 2 -3.48 -19.79 -2.49
N THR A 3 -4.57 -19.58 -1.76
CA THR A 3 -5.05 -18.23 -1.45
C THR A 3 -4.34 -17.72 -0.20
N ILE A 4 -3.65 -16.60 -0.32
CA ILE A 4 -3.00 -15.90 0.81
C ILE A 4 -3.66 -14.55 1.06
N ARG A 5 -3.35 -13.91 2.19
CA ARG A 5 -3.83 -12.55 2.49
C ARG A 5 -2.70 -11.55 2.32
N ALA A 6 -3.00 -10.44 1.67
CA ALA A 6 -2.05 -9.36 1.44
C ALA A 6 -2.59 -8.03 1.94
N ASP A 7 -1.80 -7.30 2.72
CA ASP A 7 -2.06 -5.91 3.10
C ASP A 7 -0.94 -5.01 2.56
N LEU A 8 -1.13 -4.49 1.36
CA LEU A 8 -0.04 -3.94 0.54
C LEU A 8 0.29 -2.47 0.81
N HIS A 9 -0.42 -1.81 1.73
CA HIS A 9 -0.16 -0.42 2.08
C HIS A 9 -0.09 -0.27 3.61
N ASN A 10 1.12 -0.18 4.15
CA ASN A 10 1.37 0.06 5.57
C ASN A 10 2.56 0.98 5.79
N HIS A 11 2.41 1.87 6.75
CA HIS A 11 3.42 2.80 7.22
C HIS A 11 4.03 2.36 8.57
N LEU A 12 3.29 1.53 9.33
CA LEU A 12 3.58 1.01 10.69
C LEU A 12 3.72 2.07 11.78
N ARG A 13 4.08 3.31 11.43
CA ARG A 13 4.13 4.50 12.26
C ARG A 13 3.88 5.74 11.42
N THR A 14 3.38 6.80 12.05
CA THR A 14 3.39 8.15 11.47
C THR A 14 4.80 8.74 11.36
N SER A 15 5.73 8.33 12.23
CA SER A 15 7.13 8.76 12.15
C SER A 15 7.98 7.78 11.34
N SER A 16 9.07 8.27 10.75
CA SER A 16 10.03 7.42 10.01
C SER A 16 10.85 6.49 10.90
N ARG A 17 10.80 6.63 12.24
CA ARG A 17 11.63 5.83 13.16
C ARG A 17 11.05 4.43 13.36
N MET A 18 11.77 3.44 12.88
CA MET A 18 11.32 2.04 12.88
C MET A 18 11.84 1.19 14.05
N ASP A 19 12.63 1.75 14.97
CA ASP A 19 13.34 1.01 16.02
C ASP A 19 12.47 -0.01 16.79
N GLY A 20 12.92 -1.26 16.80
CA GLY A 20 12.32 -2.35 17.57
C GLY A 20 11.00 -2.89 17.00
N LEU A 21 10.62 -2.51 15.77
CA LEU A 21 9.36 -2.93 15.16
C LEU A 21 9.44 -4.19 14.32
N PHE A 22 10.64 -4.66 13.96
CA PHE A 22 10.79 -5.82 13.07
C PHE A 22 9.99 -7.05 13.54
N ASN A 23 10.39 -7.67 14.67
CA ASN A 23 9.69 -8.86 15.18
C ASN A 23 8.19 -8.60 15.46
N PRO A 24 7.79 -7.51 16.16
CA PRO A 24 6.39 -7.24 16.40
C PRO A 24 5.53 -7.12 15.13
N ALA A 25 6.06 -6.50 14.07
CA ALA A 25 5.37 -6.39 12.78
C ALA A 25 5.19 -7.75 12.11
N ILE A 26 6.24 -8.58 12.09
CA ILE A 26 6.16 -9.94 11.55
C ILE A 26 5.16 -10.79 12.35
N ASP A 27 5.20 -10.74 13.68
CA ASP A 27 4.27 -11.50 14.53
C ASP A 27 2.82 -11.07 14.29
N ARG A 28 2.59 -9.77 14.14
CA ARG A 28 1.26 -9.22 13.84
C ARG A 28 0.78 -9.59 12.43
N ALA A 29 1.66 -9.56 11.44
CA ALA A 29 1.36 -10.02 10.09
C ALA A 29 0.97 -11.51 10.10
N ALA A 30 1.76 -12.36 10.75
CA ALA A 30 1.45 -13.78 10.91
C ALA A 30 0.11 -14.02 11.62
N GLU A 31 -0.20 -13.24 12.66
CA GLU A 31 -1.48 -13.32 13.39
C GLU A 31 -2.69 -13.01 12.49
N ARG A 32 -2.60 -12.00 11.61
CA ARG A 32 -3.77 -11.47 10.88
C ARG A 32 -3.87 -11.93 9.44
N LEU A 33 -2.74 -12.01 8.76
CA LEU A 33 -2.64 -12.42 7.37
C LEU A 33 -2.48 -13.95 7.25
N GLY A 34 -1.93 -14.60 8.28
CA GLY A 34 -1.71 -16.04 8.30
C GLY A 34 -0.47 -16.46 7.51
N SER A 35 -0.27 -17.78 7.39
CA SER A 35 0.84 -18.39 6.64
C SER A 35 0.81 -17.95 5.18
N GLY A 36 1.96 -17.50 4.68
CA GLY A 36 2.14 -16.98 3.34
C GLY A 36 1.69 -15.53 3.19
N GLY A 37 1.36 -14.86 4.30
CA GLY A 37 0.89 -13.49 4.30
C GLY A 37 1.91 -12.51 3.73
N ILE A 38 1.41 -11.51 3.01
CA ILE A 38 2.23 -10.43 2.45
C ILE A 38 1.82 -9.12 3.09
N PHE A 39 2.77 -8.29 3.50
CA PHE A 39 2.45 -6.88 3.71
C PHE A 39 3.43 -5.96 3.00
N GLY A 40 2.90 -4.85 2.49
CA GLY A 40 3.71 -3.78 1.92
C GLY A 40 4.14 -2.84 3.02
N LEU A 41 5.45 -2.63 3.20
CA LEU A 41 5.98 -1.56 4.03
C LEU A 41 6.38 -0.40 3.11
N VAL A 42 5.63 0.68 3.23
CA VAL A 42 5.56 1.76 2.25
C VAL A 42 6.33 2.97 2.77
N ASN A 43 7.37 3.34 2.04
CA ASN A 43 8.11 4.56 2.26
C ASN A 43 7.27 5.78 1.86
N PHE A 44 7.53 6.91 2.48
CA PHE A 44 7.07 8.21 1.98
C PHE A 44 8.30 8.99 1.49
N SER A 45 8.59 10.15 2.05
CA SER A 45 9.85 10.89 1.88
C SER A 45 11.00 10.36 2.75
N ASP A 46 10.99 9.07 3.07
CA ASP A 46 11.91 8.42 4.02
C ASP A 46 12.34 7.02 3.57
N HIS A 47 13.20 6.39 4.36
CA HIS A 47 13.79 5.08 4.10
C HIS A 47 13.29 4.03 5.12
N ARG A 48 12.02 4.08 5.50
CA ARG A 48 11.52 3.26 6.62
C ARG A 48 11.54 1.76 6.32
N TYR A 49 11.40 1.37 5.06
CA TYR A 49 11.56 -0.01 4.63
C TYR A 49 12.99 -0.49 4.88
N GLU A 50 13.97 0.29 4.44
CA GLU A 50 15.39 -0.03 4.60
C GLU A 50 15.77 -0.09 6.08
N ASP A 51 15.35 0.90 6.87
CA ASP A 51 15.53 0.93 8.33
C ASP A 51 14.85 -0.26 9.02
N PHE A 52 13.70 -0.70 8.54
CA PHE A 52 13.00 -1.88 9.04
C PHE A 52 13.71 -3.17 8.68
N ALA A 53 14.10 -3.34 7.41
CA ALA A 53 14.78 -4.53 6.90
C ALA A 53 16.14 -4.75 7.57
N GLY A 54 16.87 -3.67 7.90
CA GLY A 54 18.17 -3.70 8.56
C GLY A 54 18.14 -3.99 10.08
N GLN A 55 16.97 -4.03 10.71
CA GLN A 55 16.87 -4.26 12.15
C GLN A 55 17.22 -5.68 12.57
N ARG A 56 17.75 -5.84 13.79
CA ARG A 56 17.91 -7.16 14.43
C ARG A 56 16.55 -7.81 14.67
N GLY A 57 16.49 -9.13 14.60
CA GLY A 57 15.24 -9.88 14.72
C GLY A 57 15.32 -11.26 14.11
N TYR A 58 14.17 -11.81 13.70
CA TYR A 58 14.09 -13.09 13.00
C TYR A 58 15.05 -13.16 11.80
N GLU A 59 15.54 -14.36 11.53
CA GLU A 59 16.31 -14.63 10.30
C GLU A 59 15.43 -14.38 9.07
N ARG A 60 16.04 -13.84 8.02
CA ARG A 60 15.31 -13.42 6.83
C ARG A 60 16.15 -13.56 5.57
N GLU A 61 15.48 -13.79 4.46
CA GLU A 61 16.05 -13.73 3.12
C GLU A 61 15.77 -12.33 2.55
N ASN A 62 16.82 -11.62 2.14
CA ASN A 62 16.70 -10.30 1.51
C ASN A 62 16.80 -10.45 -0.01
N PHE A 63 15.77 -9.97 -0.71
CA PHE A 63 15.70 -9.97 -2.16
C PHE A 63 15.91 -8.57 -2.78
N GLY A 64 16.22 -7.55 -1.97
CA GLY A 64 16.37 -6.14 -2.38
C GLY A 64 15.04 -5.39 -2.27
N ASN A 65 14.03 -5.79 -3.04
CA ASN A 65 12.70 -5.18 -2.99
C ASN A 65 11.72 -5.85 -2.00
N ALA A 66 12.19 -6.86 -1.27
CA ALA A 66 11.43 -7.55 -0.24
C ALA A 66 12.33 -8.29 0.75
N VAL A 67 11.79 -8.56 1.94
CA VAL A 67 12.38 -9.50 2.90
C VAL A 67 11.39 -10.59 3.23
N TYR A 68 11.83 -11.85 3.17
CA TYR A 68 11.02 -13.00 3.57
C TYR A 68 11.50 -13.54 4.92
N VAL A 69 10.57 -13.85 5.82
CA VAL A 69 10.85 -14.40 7.14
C VAL A 69 10.35 -15.86 7.20
N PRO A 70 11.23 -16.85 6.97
CA PRO A 70 10.82 -18.25 6.85
C PRO A 70 10.13 -18.81 8.08
N GLU A 71 10.55 -18.40 9.28
CA GLU A 71 9.98 -18.88 10.55
C GLU A 71 8.47 -18.57 10.68
N LYS A 72 8.03 -17.48 10.04
CA LYS A 72 6.65 -16.99 10.14
C LYS A 72 5.87 -17.12 8.84
N ASP A 73 6.54 -17.53 7.76
CA ASP A 73 6.01 -17.58 6.39
C ASP A 73 5.37 -16.22 6.02
N ILE A 74 6.14 -15.13 6.20
CA ILE A 74 5.70 -13.76 5.91
C ILE A 74 6.67 -13.08 4.94
N LEU A 75 6.12 -12.48 3.89
CA LEU A 75 6.86 -11.65 2.94
C LEU A 75 6.55 -10.17 3.17
N VAL A 76 7.59 -9.37 3.36
CA VAL A 76 7.49 -7.91 3.47
C VAL A 76 7.98 -7.29 2.17
N VAL A 77 7.09 -6.64 1.44
CA VAL A 77 7.39 -6.05 0.13
C VAL A 77 7.65 -4.56 0.32
N LYS A 78 8.70 -4.04 -0.30
CA LYS A 78 8.94 -2.59 -0.33
C LYS A 78 7.87 -1.89 -1.16
N GLY A 79 7.36 -0.79 -0.65
CA GLY A 79 6.56 0.16 -1.42
C GLY A 79 7.03 1.59 -1.23
N GLN A 80 6.48 2.50 -2.02
CA GLN A 80 6.55 3.94 -1.82
C GLN A 80 5.21 4.57 -2.17
N GLU A 81 4.66 5.37 -1.26
CA GLU A 81 3.56 6.28 -1.53
C GLU A 81 4.20 7.59 -2.00
N VAL A 82 4.03 7.91 -3.28
CA VAL A 82 4.70 9.02 -3.96
C VAL A 82 3.74 10.21 -4.02
N PRO A 83 4.03 11.32 -3.32
CA PRO A 83 3.29 12.56 -3.51
C PRO A 83 3.57 13.09 -4.91
N THR A 84 2.56 13.10 -5.77
CA THR A 84 2.62 13.73 -7.09
C THR A 84 2.11 15.18 -7.00
N ALA A 85 2.12 15.90 -8.12
CA ALA A 85 1.54 17.24 -8.20
C ALA A 85 0.02 17.30 -7.99
N LYS A 86 -0.69 16.15 -7.97
CA LYS A 86 -2.16 16.08 -7.93
C LYS A 86 -2.74 15.13 -6.88
N GLY A 87 -1.89 14.39 -6.17
CA GLY A 87 -2.30 13.34 -5.23
C GLY A 87 -1.25 12.25 -5.11
N HIS A 88 -1.55 11.18 -4.39
CA HIS A 88 -0.61 10.13 -4.05
C HIS A 88 -0.70 8.93 -4.99
N LEU A 89 0.45 8.35 -5.32
CA LEU A 89 0.58 7.16 -6.14
C LEU A 89 1.32 6.09 -5.34
N LEU A 90 0.72 4.92 -5.13
CA LEU A 90 1.38 3.80 -4.47
C LEU A 90 2.16 2.99 -5.51
N VAL A 91 3.44 2.75 -5.23
CA VAL A 91 4.33 1.97 -6.08
C VAL A 91 4.98 0.85 -5.27
N LEU A 92 4.73 -0.40 -5.63
CA LEU A 92 5.25 -1.58 -4.92
C LEU A 92 6.37 -2.26 -5.70
N GLY A 93 7.23 -3.00 -4.98
CA GLY A 93 8.27 -3.85 -5.56
C GLY A 93 9.47 -3.09 -6.12
N LEU A 94 9.68 -1.84 -5.68
CA LEU A 94 10.87 -1.06 -5.99
C LEU A 94 12.10 -1.68 -5.33
N GLU A 95 13.25 -1.67 -6.02
CA GLU A 95 14.52 -2.11 -5.44
C GLU A 95 14.90 -1.31 -4.19
N GLU A 96 15.71 -1.92 -3.31
CA GLU A 96 16.30 -1.27 -2.14
C GLU A 96 16.97 0.06 -2.56
N ASP A 97 16.86 1.09 -1.72
CA ASP A 97 17.37 2.45 -1.95
C ASP A 97 16.79 3.21 -3.17
N ASN A 98 16.09 2.56 -4.09
CA ASN A 98 15.41 3.24 -5.19
C ASN A 98 14.17 3.99 -4.68
N HIS A 99 14.13 5.30 -4.91
CA HIS A 99 13.05 6.20 -4.53
C HIS A 99 12.64 7.06 -5.71
N LEU A 100 11.35 7.07 -6.00
CA LEU A 100 10.76 7.91 -7.03
C LEU A 100 10.72 9.35 -6.54
N LYS A 101 10.84 10.27 -7.48
CA LYS A 101 10.81 11.71 -7.21
C LYS A 101 9.39 12.21 -6.91
N GLU A 102 9.29 12.97 -5.84
CA GLU A 102 8.06 13.62 -5.39
C GLU A 102 7.75 14.92 -6.16
N GLY A 103 6.50 15.37 -6.07
CA GLY A 103 5.99 16.63 -6.65
C GLY A 103 5.92 16.64 -8.17
N ARG A 104 6.19 15.51 -8.83
CA ARG A 104 6.18 15.41 -10.30
C ARG A 104 4.76 15.31 -10.86
N PRO A 105 4.55 15.65 -12.15
CA PRO A 105 3.29 15.35 -12.83
C PRO A 105 2.93 13.86 -12.71
N VAL A 106 1.66 13.54 -12.55
CA VAL A 106 1.19 12.15 -12.34
C VAL A 106 1.72 11.18 -13.41
N LEU A 107 1.62 11.57 -14.69
CA LEU A 107 2.07 10.71 -15.81
C LEU A 107 3.59 10.51 -15.83
N ASP A 108 4.34 11.50 -15.37
CA ASP A 108 5.80 11.39 -15.22
C ASP A 108 6.16 10.42 -14.09
N SER A 109 5.46 10.49 -12.96
CA SER A 109 5.63 9.55 -11.85
C SER A 109 5.26 8.12 -12.24
N ILE A 110 4.16 7.94 -13.00
CA ILE A 110 3.78 6.63 -13.56
C ILE A 110 4.86 6.11 -14.50
N LYS A 111 5.41 6.96 -15.36
CA LYS A 111 6.50 6.57 -16.26
C LYS A 111 7.74 6.14 -15.48
N GLU A 112 8.15 6.93 -14.49
CA GLU A 112 9.30 6.62 -13.62
C GLU A 112 9.10 5.29 -12.87
N ALA A 113 7.90 5.06 -12.34
CA ALA A 113 7.53 3.78 -11.72
C ALA A 113 7.65 2.60 -12.69
N LYS A 114 7.18 2.74 -13.94
CA LYS A 114 7.31 1.70 -14.97
C LYS A 114 8.76 1.42 -15.33
N ASP A 115 9.56 2.48 -15.50
CA ASP A 115 10.98 2.37 -15.81
C ASP A 115 11.73 1.65 -14.67
N ALA A 116 11.27 1.80 -13.43
CA ALA A 116 11.75 1.10 -12.23
C ALA A 116 11.12 -0.30 -12.01
N ASN A 117 10.36 -0.84 -12.97
CA ASN A 117 9.61 -2.10 -12.86
C ASN A 117 8.63 -2.15 -11.66
N GLY A 118 8.18 -1.00 -11.18
CA GLY A 118 7.22 -0.89 -10.09
C GLY A 118 5.83 -1.43 -10.46
N ILE A 119 5.07 -1.79 -9.43
CA ILE A 119 3.65 -2.13 -9.52
C ILE A 119 2.87 -0.90 -9.09
N ILE A 120 2.05 -0.38 -9.99
CA ILE A 120 1.44 0.95 -9.84
C ILE A 120 0.01 0.79 -9.36
N VAL A 121 -0.31 1.40 -8.23
CA VAL A 121 -1.63 1.35 -7.61
C VAL A 121 -2.13 2.78 -7.40
N ALA A 122 -3.37 3.06 -7.82
CA ALA A 122 -4.03 4.29 -7.40
C ALA A 122 -4.38 4.19 -5.92
N ASP A 123 -3.67 4.99 -5.14
CA ASP A 123 -3.77 5.06 -3.69
C ASP A 123 -4.99 5.87 -3.26
N HIS A 124 -5.71 5.40 -2.23
CA HIS A 124 -6.94 5.97 -1.68
C HIS A 124 -7.65 6.95 -2.63
N PRO A 125 -8.19 6.52 -3.79
CA PRO A 125 -8.37 7.41 -4.95
C PRO A 125 -9.31 8.60 -4.70
N PHE A 126 -10.28 8.45 -3.81
CA PHE A 126 -11.19 9.54 -3.41
C PHE A 126 -10.98 9.98 -1.96
N GLY A 127 -9.84 9.63 -1.37
CA GLY A 127 -9.31 10.18 -0.14
C GLY A 127 -8.84 11.62 -0.35
N LYS A 128 -8.32 12.24 0.71
CA LYS A 128 -7.98 13.67 0.71
C LYS A 128 -6.93 14.02 -0.36
N GLU A 129 -5.91 13.18 -0.51
CA GLU A 129 -4.82 13.33 -1.48
C GLU A 129 -4.93 12.28 -2.60
N GLY A 130 -6.14 11.77 -2.87
CA GLY A 130 -6.35 10.70 -3.85
C GLY A 130 -6.34 11.17 -5.31
N LEU A 131 -5.89 10.29 -6.22
CA LEU A 131 -5.81 10.59 -7.66
C LEU A 131 -7.09 10.31 -8.46
N GLY A 132 -8.20 9.97 -7.80
CA GLY A 132 -9.45 9.55 -8.44
C GLY A 132 -10.02 10.61 -9.38
N HIS A 133 -10.06 11.87 -8.95
CA HIS A 133 -10.51 12.98 -9.78
C HIS A 133 -9.60 13.24 -10.99
N PHE A 134 -8.28 13.04 -10.86
CA PHE A 134 -7.37 13.13 -11.99
C PHE A 134 -7.69 12.07 -13.05
N PHE A 135 -7.95 10.83 -12.63
CA PHE A 135 -8.28 9.73 -13.54
C PHE A 135 -9.72 9.77 -14.08
N VAL A 136 -10.66 10.46 -13.43
CA VAL A 136 -12.10 10.46 -13.75
C VAL A 136 -12.62 11.80 -14.31
N ASP A 137 -12.00 12.94 -14.01
CA ASP A 137 -12.55 14.25 -14.39
C ASP A 137 -11.67 15.00 -15.40
N GLU A 138 -10.34 14.91 -15.27
CA GLU A 138 -9.42 15.75 -16.06
C GLU A 138 -9.15 15.20 -17.48
N TYR A 139 -9.43 13.92 -17.76
CA TYR A 139 -9.06 13.28 -19.04
C TYR A 139 -10.23 12.66 -19.80
N ASN A 140 -10.57 13.22 -20.96
CA ASN A 140 -11.63 12.73 -21.87
C ASN A 140 -11.46 11.28 -22.40
N SER A 141 -10.38 10.57 -22.04
CA SER A 141 -10.12 9.16 -22.36
C SER A 141 -9.74 8.36 -21.10
N HIS A 142 -10.55 8.47 -20.04
CA HIS A 142 -10.37 7.82 -18.72
C HIS A 142 -9.87 6.37 -18.78
N ARG A 143 -10.30 5.64 -19.82
CA ARG A 143 -9.94 4.25 -20.11
C ARG A 143 -8.43 4.02 -20.32
N ASP A 144 -7.78 4.89 -21.09
CA ASP A 144 -6.36 4.69 -21.45
C ASP A 144 -5.47 4.88 -20.23
N TYR A 145 -5.84 5.79 -19.32
CA TYR A 145 -5.10 6.07 -18.10
C TYR A 145 -5.34 5.03 -17.01
N PHE A 146 -6.57 4.53 -16.88
CA PHE A 146 -6.85 3.39 -16.00
C PHE A 146 -6.01 2.17 -16.37
N GLY A 147 -5.79 1.92 -17.67
CA GLY A 147 -4.92 0.86 -18.18
C GLY A 147 -3.42 1.05 -17.90
N LEU A 148 -3.01 2.20 -17.33
CA LEU A 148 -1.63 2.41 -16.89
C LEU A 148 -1.36 1.82 -15.50
N LEU A 149 -2.41 1.51 -14.74
CA LEU A 149 -2.34 1.02 -13.37
C LEU A 149 -2.39 -0.51 -13.32
N ASN A 150 -1.73 -1.08 -12.32
CA ASN A 150 -1.86 -2.50 -11.96
C ASN A 150 -2.94 -2.71 -10.89
N GLY A 151 -3.27 -1.68 -10.11
CA GLY A 151 -4.29 -1.75 -9.08
C GLY A 151 -4.99 -0.42 -8.81
N TRP A 152 -6.12 -0.53 -8.16
CA TRP A 152 -6.94 0.57 -7.68
C TRP A 152 -7.42 0.24 -6.27
N GLU A 153 -7.08 1.05 -5.28
CA GLU A 153 -7.54 0.81 -3.91
C GLU A 153 -9.05 1.08 -3.81
N VAL A 154 -9.85 0.00 -3.86
CA VAL A 154 -11.30 0.06 -3.66
C VAL A 154 -11.67 0.23 -2.18
N PHE A 155 -10.74 -0.10 -1.29
CA PHE A 155 -10.85 0.18 0.12
C PHE A 155 -9.49 0.47 0.74
N ASN A 156 -9.40 1.62 1.38
CA ASN A 156 -8.28 2.01 2.22
C ASN A 156 -8.79 2.24 3.66
N GLY A 157 -8.06 1.72 4.65
CA GLY A 157 -8.44 1.80 6.07
C GLY A 157 -8.42 3.22 6.64
N GLU A 158 -7.48 4.06 6.22
CA GLU A 158 -7.37 5.47 6.58
C GLU A 158 -8.56 6.27 6.02
N ALA A 159 -8.88 6.04 4.74
CA ALA A 159 -10.00 6.68 4.05
C ALA A 159 -11.41 6.23 4.56
N ALA A 160 -11.48 5.29 5.52
CA ALA A 160 -12.73 4.82 6.09
C ALA A 160 -13.36 5.80 7.11
N LEU A 161 -12.60 6.79 7.58
CA LEU A 161 -13.10 7.85 8.47
C LEU A 161 -13.56 9.08 7.70
N TRP A 162 -14.75 9.55 8.04
CA TRP A 162 -15.27 10.83 7.56
C TRP A 162 -15.34 11.85 8.70
N PHE A 163 -14.67 12.98 8.50
CA PHE A 163 -14.80 14.18 9.31
C PHE A 163 -15.13 15.37 8.42
N PRO A 164 -16.24 16.10 8.68
CA PRO A 164 -16.63 17.27 7.88
C PRO A 164 -15.49 18.28 7.73
N GLY A 165 -15.13 18.59 6.48
CA GLY A 165 -14.09 19.57 6.15
C GLY A 165 -12.65 19.09 6.29
N LEU A 166 -12.43 17.83 6.70
CA LEU A 166 -11.10 17.26 6.85
C LEU A 166 -10.86 16.04 5.95
N THR A 167 -11.80 15.10 5.93
CA THR A 167 -11.72 13.91 5.05
C THR A 167 -12.98 13.78 4.18
N PRO A 168 -12.86 13.28 2.93
CA PRO A 168 -14.00 13.11 2.03
C PRO A 168 -15.01 12.08 2.55
N LYS A 169 -16.30 12.33 2.31
CA LYS A 169 -17.35 11.37 2.67
C LYS A 169 -17.42 10.27 1.63
N ASN A 170 -17.56 9.02 2.06
CA ASN A 170 -17.77 7.85 1.19
C ASN A 170 -16.64 7.58 0.18
N ALA A 171 -15.39 7.98 0.48
CA ALA A 171 -14.23 7.79 -0.41
C ALA A 171 -14.11 6.33 -0.93
N ASN A 172 -14.15 5.35 -0.04
CA ASN A 172 -14.09 3.93 -0.42
C ASN A 172 -15.26 3.48 -1.30
N ASN A 173 -16.48 4.00 -1.07
CA ASN A 173 -17.62 3.64 -1.92
C ASN A 173 -17.44 4.22 -3.33
N ALA A 174 -16.99 5.48 -3.44
CA ALA A 174 -16.70 6.10 -4.73
C ALA A 174 -15.58 5.35 -5.48
N ALA A 175 -14.54 4.92 -4.76
CA ALA A 175 -13.44 4.14 -5.33
C ALA A 175 -13.94 2.80 -5.87
N HIS A 176 -14.76 2.09 -5.10
CA HIS A 176 -15.37 0.83 -5.51
C HIS A 176 -16.31 1.01 -6.74
N ASP A 177 -17.20 2.00 -6.71
CA ASP A 177 -18.16 2.23 -7.80
C ASP A 177 -17.46 2.55 -9.13
N ILE A 178 -16.40 3.37 -9.09
CA ILE A 178 -15.59 3.67 -10.26
C ILE A 178 -14.85 2.42 -10.75
N TYR A 179 -14.21 1.66 -9.87
CA TYR A 179 -13.55 0.41 -10.26
C TYR A 179 -14.52 -0.56 -10.94
N GLU A 180 -15.70 -0.79 -10.37
CA GLU A 180 -16.73 -1.66 -10.96
C GLU A 180 -17.18 -1.18 -12.34
N SER A 181 -17.25 0.13 -12.57
CA SER A 181 -17.63 0.69 -13.87
C SER A 181 -16.60 0.46 -14.98
N TYR A 182 -15.31 0.32 -14.64
CA TYR A 182 -14.22 0.21 -15.63
C TYR A 182 -13.57 -1.17 -15.72
N ARG A 183 -13.65 -2.01 -14.68
CA ARG A 183 -12.88 -3.28 -14.60
C ARG A 183 -13.17 -4.30 -15.71
N LEU A 184 -14.36 -4.24 -16.33
CA LEU A 184 -14.72 -5.12 -17.45
C LEU A 184 -14.14 -4.63 -18.78
N GLU A 185 -13.84 -3.34 -18.88
CA GLU A 185 -13.32 -2.68 -20.07
C GLU A 185 -11.79 -2.62 -20.06
N VAL A 186 -11.20 -2.51 -18.86
CA VAL A 186 -9.76 -2.39 -18.64
C VAL A 186 -9.21 -3.70 -18.08
N LYS A 187 -8.48 -4.44 -18.91
CA LYS A 187 -7.88 -5.72 -18.49
C LYS A 187 -6.68 -5.49 -17.58
N GLY A 188 -6.57 -6.31 -16.53
CA GLY A 188 -5.35 -6.42 -15.72
C GLY A 188 -5.21 -5.42 -14.58
N ILE A 189 -6.26 -4.63 -14.29
CA ILE A 189 -6.32 -3.80 -13.08
C ILE A 189 -6.98 -4.58 -11.94
N ALA A 190 -6.33 -4.60 -10.78
CA ALA A 190 -6.84 -5.26 -9.58
C ALA A 190 -7.59 -4.30 -8.66
N ALA A 191 -8.62 -4.79 -7.99
CA ALA A 191 -9.16 -4.14 -6.80
C ALA A 191 -8.24 -4.42 -5.62
N VAL A 192 -7.64 -3.38 -5.06
CA VAL A 192 -6.75 -3.46 -3.90
C VAL A 192 -7.52 -3.08 -2.64
N THR A 193 -7.30 -3.82 -1.56
CA THR A 193 -7.79 -3.49 -0.22
C THR A 193 -6.61 -3.50 0.74
N SER A 194 -6.42 -2.39 1.45
CA SER A 194 -5.28 -2.18 2.33
C SER A 194 -5.71 -1.50 3.62
N SER A 195 -4.87 -1.59 4.65
CA SER A 195 -5.11 -0.91 5.91
C SER A 195 -4.64 0.54 5.90
N ASP A 196 -3.59 0.86 5.13
CA ASP A 196 -2.87 2.13 5.20
C ASP A 196 -2.45 2.45 6.65
N GLY A 197 -1.95 1.40 7.30
CA GLY A 197 -1.78 1.37 8.74
C GLY A 197 -0.62 2.23 9.20
N HIS A 198 -0.91 3.22 10.04
CA HIS A 198 0.09 4.11 10.66
C HIS A 198 0.48 3.68 12.08
N SER A 199 0.09 2.47 12.46
CA SER A 199 0.48 1.82 13.70
C SER A 199 0.55 0.31 13.51
N LEU A 200 1.33 -0.37 14.35
CA LEU A 200 1.34 -1.84 14.40
C LEU A 200 -0.07 -2.43 14.61
N ARG A 201 -0.99 -1.70 15.24
CA ARG A 201 -2.37 -2.13 15.50
C ARG A 201 -3.24 -2.18 14.24
N GLU A 202 -2.84 -1.50 13.18
CA GLU A 202 -3.60 -1.40 11.94
C GLU A 202 -3.16 -2.42 10.89
N LEU A 203 -1.91 -2.87 10.96
CA LEU A 203 -1.36 -3.90 10.06
C LEU A 203 -2.29 -5.12 9.95
N GLY A 204 -2.77 -5.41 8.74
CA GLY A 204 -3.66 -6.54 8.45
C GLY A 204 -5.08 -6.40 9.00
N THR A 205 -5.52 -5.21 9.43
CA THR A 205 -6.94 -4.95 9.73
C THR A 205 -7.80 -4.98 8.48
N SER A 206 -7.23 -4.63 7.34
CA SER A 206 -7.80 -4.72 6.00
C SER A 206 -6.77 -5.41 5.11
N TYR A 207 -7.23 -6.25 4.21
CA TYR A 207 -6.37 -7.03 3.33
C TYR A 207 -7.13 -7.43 2.08
N MET A 208 -6.44 -7.98 1.09
CA MET A 208 -7.02 -8.63 -0.06
C MET A 208 -6.57 -10.10 -0.15
N PRO A 209 -7.43 -11.02 -0.57
CA PRO A 209 -7.00 -12.37 -0.95
C PRO A 209 -6.22 -12.31 -2.27
N LEU A 210 -5.07 -12.98 -2.32
CA LEU A 210 -4.30 -13.20 -3.55
C LEU A 210 -4.24 -14.70 -3.86
N GLU A 211 -4.58 -15.05 -5.08
CA GLU A 211 -4.35 -16.39 -5.61
C GLU A 211 -2.91 -16.48 -6.10
N THR A 212 -2.11 -17.34 -5.44
CA THR A 212 -0.70 -17.54 -5.80
C THR A 212 -0.52 -18.81 -6.61
N SER A 213 0.41 -18.78 -7.57
CA SER A 213 0.94 -19.97 -8.22
C SER A 213 1.96 -20.66 -7.32
N ASP A 214 2.39 -21.86 -7.72
CA ASP A 214 3.45 -22.60 -7.03
C ASP A 214 4.82 -21.87 -7.12
N ASP A 215 4.93 -20.83 -7.96
CA ASP A 215 6.12 -19.98 -8.06
C ASP A 215 6.31 -19.11 -6.80
N TYR A 216 5.24 -18.81 -6.06
CA TYR A 216 5.33 -18.00 -4.83
C TYR A 216 6.22 -18.66 -3.77
N ASP A 217 6.17 -19.99 -3.68
CA ASP A 217 6.98 -20.75 -2.73
C ASP A 217 8.44 -20.93 -3.21
N ASN A 218 8.76 -20.49 -4.43
CA ASN A 218 10.04 -20.70 -5.10
C ASN A 218 10.72 -19.39 -5.54
N ILE A 219 10.31 -18.25 -4.97
CA ILE A 219 10.90 -16.93 -5.24
C ILE A 219 12.39 -16.92 -4.86
N LYS A 220 13.23 -16.41 -5.76
CA LYS A 220 14.69 -16.32 -5.61
C LYS A 220 15.27 -14.94 -5.92
N SER A 221 14.47 -14.00 -6.42
CA SER A 221 14.94 -12.68 -6.83
C SER A 221 13.86 -11.59 -6.76
N SER A 222 14.29 -10.33 -6.72
CA SER A 222 13.39 -9.17 -6.75
C SER A 222 12.45 -9.14 -7.96
N ASN A 223 12.98 -9.46 -9.14
CA ASN A 223 12.21 -9.49 -10.38
C ASN A 223 11.09 -10.53 -10.35
N GLU A 224 11.34 -11.68 -9.72
CA GLU A 224 10.32 -12.71 -9.52
C GLU A 224 9.24 -12.21 -8.54
N ILE A 225 9.59 -11.48 -7.48
CA ILE A 225 8.62 -10.88 -6.56
C ILE A 225 7.68 -9.92 -7.29
N SER A 226 8.23 -8.97 -8.04
CA SER A 226 7.42 -8.01 -8.79
C SER A 226 6.55 -8.70 -9.84
N SER A 227 7.07 -9.76 -10.47
CA SER A 227 6.31 -10.55 -11.46
C SER A 227 5.18 -11.36 -10.80
N VAL A 228 5.45 -12.03 -9.69
CA VAL A 228 4.46 -12.81 -8.93
C VAL A 228 3.36 -11.90 -8.41
N LEU A 229 3.69 -10.78 -7.78
CA LEU A 229 2.69 -9.81 -7.30
C LEU A 229 1.86 -9.24 -8.44
N ARG A 230 2.48 -8.85 -9.56
CA ARG A 230 1.75 -8.33 -10.74
C ARG A 230 0.80 -9.39 -11.31
N ASN A 231 1.22 -10.65 -11.37
CA ASN A 231 0.38 -11.76 -11.81
C ASN A 231 -0.77 -12.04 -10.84
N CYS A 232 -0.50 -12.06 -9.53
CA CYS A 232 -1.51 -12.25 -8.49
C CYS A 232 -2.59 -11.15 -8.58
N LEU A 233 -2.16 -9.88 -8.66
CA LEU A 233 -3.07 -8.75 -8.86
C LEU A 233 -3.89 -8.89 -10.14
N GLY A 234 -3.24 -9.15 -11.28
CA GLY A 234 -3.93 -9.30 -12.57
C GLY A 234 -4.89 -10.49 -12.65
N SER A 235 -4.73 -11.49 -11.79
CA SER A 235 -5.61 -12.66 -11.70
C SER A 235 -6.73 -12.51 -10.66
N THR A 236 -6.67 -11.49 -9.81
CA THR A 236 -7.62 -11.28 -8.71
C THR A 236 -9.00 -10.97 -9.27
N LYS A 237 -9.98 -11.82 -8.93
CA LYS A 237 -11.39 -11.65 -9.34
C LYS A 237 -12.24 -10.96 -8.28
N PHE A 238 -11.69 -10.74 -7.10
CA PHE A 238 -12.41 -10.17 -5.97
C PHE A 238 -12.37 -8.64 -6.04
N SER A 239 -13.53 -8.02 -5.84
CA SER A 239 -13.67 -6.57 -5.67
C SER A 239 -14.28 -6.18 -4.32
N GLY A 240 -14.62 -7.18 -3.50
CA GLY A 240 -15.19 -6.96 -2.18
C GLY A 240 -14.14 -6.50 -1.16
N PHE A 241 -14.61 -5.81 -0.13
CA PHE A 241 -13.81 -5.45 1.02
C PHE A 241 -13.58 -6.67 1.94
N PHE A 242 -12.32 -6.90 2.34
CA PHE A 242 -11.96 -7.86 3.38
C PHE A 242 -11.22 -7.15 4.52
N GLY A 243 -11.73 -7.33 5.74
CA GLY A 243 -11.15 -6.70 6.93
C GLY A 243 -12.17 -6.37 8.02
N ARG A 244 -11.68 -5.76 9.10
CA ARG A 244 -12.45 -5.33 10.26
C ARG A 244 -12.69 -3.83 10.21
N LYS A 245 -13.79 -3.40 9.56
CA LYS A 245 -14.14 -1.97 9.37
C LYS A 245 -14.06 -1.13 10.66
N ASN A 246 -14.42 -1.69 11.81
CA ASN A 246 -14.37 -0.97 13.08
C ASN A 246 -12.95 -0.73 13.57
N ASP A 247 -12.05 -1.70 13.35
CA ASP A 247 -10.64 -1.58 13.75
C ASP A 247 -9.94 -0.53 12.88
N SER A 248 -10.25 -0.48 11.57
CA SER A 248 -9.73 0.56 10.67
C SER A 248 -10.14 1.97 11.09
N LYS A 249 -11.41 2.16 11.51
CA LYS A 249 -11.88 3.46 12.02
C LYS A 249 -11.21 3.87 13.32
N LEU A 250 -10.87 2.93 14.20
CA LEU A 250 -10.15 3.25 15.43
C LEU A 250 -8.69 3.61 15.13
N GLY A 251 -8.06 2.91 14.20
CA GLY A 251 -6.70 3.19 13.72
C GLY A 251 -6.56 4.59 13.13
N ALA A 252 -7.39 4.90 12.14
CA ALA A 252 -7.38 6.20 11.48
C ALA A 252 -7.69 7.37 12.46
N LEU A 253 -8.46 7.13 13.53
CA LEU A 253 -8.74 8.14 14.55
C LEU A 253 -7.50 8.40 15.42
N ALA A 254 -6.78 7.33 15.78
CA ALA A 254 -5.52 7.44 16.49
C ALA A 254 -4.47 8.17 15.64
N HIS A 255 -4.40 7.87 14.34
CA HIS A 255 -3.52 8.57 13.40
C HIS A 255 -3.81 10.08 13.32
N LEU A 256 -5.08 10.48 13.21
CA LEU A 256 -5.47 11.89 13.23
C LEU A 256 -5.06 12.60 14.54
N ALA A 257 -5.17 11.90 15.68
CA ALA A 257 -4.71 12.44 16.96
C ALA A 257 -3.18 12.61 16.98
N ASP A 258 -2.44 11.63 16.47
CA ASP A 258 -0.98 11.70 16.35
C ASP A 258 -0.55 12.87 15.45
N LEU A 259 -1.18 13.06 14.29
CA LEU A 259 -0.92 14.20 13.40
C LEU A 259 -1.17 15.55 14.10
N ALA A 260 -2.24 15.65 14.90
CA ALA A 260 -2.53 16.86 15.66
C ALA A 260 -1.44 17.16 16.71
N VAL A 261 -0.93 16.13 17.40
CA VAL A 261 0.18 16.26 18.34
C VAL A 261 1.46 16.67 17.63
N LEU A 262 1.83 15.99 16.53
CA LEU A 262 3.03 16.30 15.74
C LEU A 262 2.98 17.73 15.19
N SER A 263 1.83 18.17 14.66
CA SER A 263 1.61 19.54 14.20
C SER A 263 1.74 20.56 15.33
N GLY A 264 1.20 20.25 16.51
CA GLY A 264 1.33 21.08 17.71
C GLY A 264 2.77 21.23 18.18
N LEU A 265 3.51 20.12 18.24
CA LEU A 265 4.94 20.08 18.61
C LEU A 265 5.81 20.84 17.61
N SER A 266 5.54 20.71 16.31
CA SER A 266 6.21 21.47 15.25
C SER A 266 5.99 22.98 15.41
N LYS A 267 4.76 23.41 15.70
CA LYS A 267 4.42 24.83 15.95
C LYS A 267 5.15 25.45 17.15
N ILE A 268 5.58 24.64 18.12
CA ILE A 268 6.37 25.09 19.28
C ILE A 268 7.88 24.83 19.13
N GLY A 269 8.34 24.50 17.91
CA GLY A 269 9.75 24.42 17.57
C GLY A 269 10.46 23.12 17.98
N ILE A 270 9.72 22.09 18.38
CA ILE A 270 10.30 20.77 18.66
C ILE A 270 10.45 20.03 17.33
N LYS A 271 11.70 19.75 16.92
CA LYS A 271 12.00 18.85 15.79
C LYS A 271 11.78 17.40 16.23
N ILE A 272 10.99 16.64 15.47
CA ILE A 272 10.57 15.27 15.77
C ILE A 272 11.23 14.34 14.76
#